data_AF-A0AAW3PEG3-F1
#
_entry.id   AF-A0AAW3PEG3-F1
#
_cell.length_a   1.000
_cell.length_b   1.000
_cell.length_c   1.000
_cell.angle_alpha   90.00
_cell.angle_beta   90.00
_cell.angle_gamma   90.00
#
_symmetry.space_group_name_H-M   'P 1'
#
loop_
_entity.id
_entity.type
_entity.pdbx_description
1 polymer ?
#
loop_
_entity_poly.entity_id
_entity_poly.type
_entity_poly.pdbx_seq_one_letter_code
_entity_poly.pdbx_strand_id
1 'polypeptide(L)'
;MRLTIRINGSESATRHSFAVLWVDTDEGLWSREAHQGIDIPSWGKVRDVEGAMALCAADSGNAVCQLKGLSFSATQREQGPAVLAGEHPDGAWRLQAVDRSTVEPEYHEFISVAR
;
A
#
# COMPACT_ATOMS: atom_id res chain seq x y z
N MET A 1 13.40 1.90 1.44
CA MET A 1 12.91 0.86 2.36
C MET A 1 11.67 0.27 1.73
N ARG A 2 11.56 -1.06 1.72
CA ARG A 2 10.40 -1.76 1.15
C ARG A 2 9.58 -2.43 2.25
N LEU A 3 8.27 -2.25 2.19
CA LEU A 3 7.33 -2.79 3.15
C LEU A 3 6.42 -3.78 2.46
N THR A 4 6.18 -4.94 3.07
CA THR A 4 5.07 -5.81 2.69
C THR A 4 3.93 -5.58 3.66
N ILE A 5 2.78 -5.15 3.16
CA ILE A 5 1.63 -4.77 3.97
C ILE A 5 0.42 -5.59 3.54
N ARG A 6 -0.32 -6.12 4.51
CA ARG A 6 -1.61 -6.77 4.28
C ARG A 6 -2.73 -5.89 4.80
N ILE A 7 -3.71 -5.63 3.96
CA ILE A 7 -4.99 -5.01 4.32
C ILE A 7 -6.04 -6.12 4.40
N ASN A 8 -6.89 -6.09 5.41
CA ASN A 8 -8.06 -6.95 5.53
C ASN A 8 -9.32 -6.09 5.71
N GLY A 9 -10.46 -6.54 5.19
CA GLY A 9 -11.76 -5.95 5.52
C GLY A 9 -12.08 -6.18 7.00
N SER A 10 -12.75 -5.22 7.64
CA SER A 10 -13.11 -5.32 9.06
C SER A 10 -14.55 -5.76 9.32
N GLU A 11 -15.42 -5.68 8.31
CA GLU A 11 -16.84 -6.00 8.44
C GLU A 11 -17.13 -7.50 8.21
N SER A 12 -18.29 -7.97 8.69
CA SER A 12 -18.68 -9.38 8.50
C SER A 12 -18.77 -9.78 7.03
N ALA A 13 -19.21 -8.87 6.15
CA ALA A 13 -19.33 -9.11 4.71
C ALA A 13 -17.96 -9.18 4.01
N THR A 14 -16.95 -8.47 4.55
CA THR A 14 -15.62 -8.35 3.95
C THR A 14 -14.53 -9.04 4.77
N ARG A 15 -14.92 -9.87 5.76
CA ARG A 15 -14.00 -10.52 6.72
C ARG A 15 -12.95 -11.40 6.04
N HIS A 16 -13.26 -11.96 4.89
CA HIS A 16 -12.33 -12.78 4.09
C HIS A 16 -11.59 -11.98 3.02
N SER A 17 -11.99 -10.72 2.80
CA SER A 17 -11.39 -9.87 1.79
C SER A 17 -10.02 -9.36 2.25
N PHE A 18 -9.04 -9.35 1.35
CA PHE A 18 -7.70 -8.86 1.63
C PHE A 18 -7.01 -8.27 0.39
N ALA A 19 -5.96 -7.50 0.64
CA ALA A 19 -4.95 -7.13 -0.35
C ALA A 19 -3.56 -7.23 0.29
N VAL A 20 -2.58 -7.75 -0.44
CA VAL A 20 -1.15 -7.74 -0.08
C VAL A 20 -0.44 -6.78 -1.01
N LEU A 21 0.34 -5.89 -0.41
CA LEU A 21 0.98 -4.77 -1.08
C LEU A 21 2.47 -4.79 -0.85
N TRP A 22 3.21 -4.39 -1.86
CA TRP A 22 4.58 -3.92 -1.73
C TRP A 22 4.58 -2.39 -1.78
N VAL A 23 5.25 -1.77 -0.83
CA VAL A 23 5.42 -0.31 -0.77
C VAL A 23 6.90 0.00 -0.76
N ASP A 24 7.37 0.76 -1.73
CA ASP A 24 8.71 1.32 -1.74
C ASP A 24 8.63 2.78 -1.29
N THR A 25 9.10 3.05 -0.08
CA THR A 25 9.06 4.40 0.50
C THR A 25 10.11 5.32 -0.11
N ASP A 26 11.16 4.78 -0.73
CA ASP A 26 12.23 5.61 -1.30
C ASP A 26 11.82 6.07 -2.70
N GLU A 27 11.23 5.16 -3.49
CA GLU A 27 10.67 5.48 -4.81
C GLU A 27 9.29 6.16 -4.72
N GLY A 28 8.63 6.07 -3.57
CA GLY A 28 7.29 6.61 -3.38
C GLY A 28 6.21 5.85 -4.17
N LEU A 29 6.40 4.55 -4.35
CA LEU A 29 5.53 3.68 -5.15
C LEU A 29 4.93 2.56 -4.32
N TRP A 30 3.82 2.01 -4.80
CA TRP A 30 3.27 0.76 -4.28
C TRP A 30 2.74 -0.10 -5.41
N SER A 31 2.73 -1.41 -5.19
CA SER A 31 2.13 -2.43 -6.05
C SER A 31 1.27 -3.39 -5.23
N ARG A 32 0.27 -3.98 -5.88
CA ARG A 32 -0.61 -5.00 -5.32
C ARG A 32 -0.16 -6.37 -5.80
N GLU A 33 0.34 -7.18 -4.87
CA GLU A 33 0.89 -8.50 -5.15
C GLU A 33 -0.18 -9.59 -5.17
N ALA A 34 -1.20 -9.47 -4.31
CA ALA A 34 -2.31 -10.40 -4.24
C ALA A 34 -3.55 -9.73 -3.66
N HIS A 35 -4.74 -10.25 -3.98
CA HIS A 35 -5.98 -9.77 -3.36
C HIS A 35 -7.12 -10.78 -3.48
N GLN A 36 -8.13 -10.57 -2.64
CA GLN A 36 -9.45 -11.19 -2.75
C GLN A 36 -10.47 -10.17 -2.21
N GLY A 37 -11.49 -9.81 -2.99
CA GLY A 37 -12.60 -8.96 -2.53
C GLY A 37 -12.27 -7.51 -2.15
N ILE A 38 -11.01 -7.12 -2.03
CA ILE A 38 -10.56 -5.72 -1.99
C ILE A 38 -10.06 -5.36 -3.39
N ASP A 39 -10.82 -4.50 -4.08
CA ASP A 39 -10.49 -4.06 -5.43
C ASP A 39 -9.88 -2.67 -5.41
N ILE A 40 -8.55 -2.63 -5.36
CA ILE A 40 -7.76 -1.42 -5.55
C ILE A 40 -6.87 -1.61 -6.78
N PRO A 41 -6.35 -0.53 -7.39
CA PRO A 41 -5.45 -0.61 -8.53
C PRO A 41 -4.26 -1.55 -8.32
N SER A 42 -3.67 -2.03 -9.41
CA SER A 42 -2.50 -2.91 -9.34
C SER A 42 -1.23 -2.19 -8.86
N TRP A 43 -1.15 -0.87 -9.01
CA TRP A 43 -0.04 -0.07 -8.52
C TRP A 43 -0.44 1.41 -8.42
N GLY A 44 0.44 2.19 -7.79
CA GLY A 44 0.32 3.63 -7.76
C GLY A 44 1.41 4.31 -6.96
N LYS A 45 1.10 5.50 -6.45
CA LYS A 45 2.03 6.32 -5.66
C LYS A 45 1.65 6.31 -4.19
N VAL A 46 2.64 6.38 -3.32
CA VAL A 46 2.41 6.63 -1.89
C VAL A 46 2.64 8.10 -1.57
N ARG A 47 1.85 8.62 -0.62
CA ARG A 47 2.03 9.97 -0.07
C ARG A 47 1.96 9.91 1.45
N ASP A 48 2.89 10.60 2.11
CA ASP A 48 2.80 10.85 3.53
C ASP A 48 1.79 11.98 3.75
N VAL A 49 0.76 11.72 4.56
CA VAL A 49 -0.25 12.70 4.95
C VAL A 49 -0.35 12.71 6.46
N GLU A 50 -0.97 13.75 7.03
CA GLU A 50 -1.02 13.89 8.49
C GLU A 50 -1.62 12.64 9.17
N GLY A 51 -0.77 11.91 9.89
CA GLY A 51 -1.14 10.71 10.64
C GLY A 51 -1.43 9.46 9.80
N ALA A 52 -1.11 9.42 8.50
CA ALA A 52 -1.31 8.24 7.67
C ALA A 52 -0.43 8.20 6.43
N MET A 53 -0.25 7.00 5.88
CA MET A 53 0.27 6.81 4.53
C MET A 53 -0.91 6.63 3.57
N ALA A 54 -1.03 7.50 2.58
CA ALA A 54 -2.05 7.42 1.54
C ALA A 54 -1.52 6.62 0.34
N LEU A 55 -2.25 5.57 -0.05
CA LEU A 55 -2.07 4.86 -1.31
C LEU A 55 -2.91 5.56 -2.36
N CYS A 56 -2.27 6.08 -3.41
CA CYS A 56 -2.93 6.79 -4.48
C CYS A 56 -2.87 6.01 -5.79
N ALA A 57 -3.96 6.01 -6.55
CA ALA A 57 -3.99 5.41 -7.88
C ALA A 57 -3.05 6.16 -8.83
N ALA A 58 -2.39 5.41 -9.74
CA ALA A 58 -1.41 5.97 -10.68
C ALA A 58 -2.01 6.99 -11.66
N ASP A 59 -3.25 6.77 -12.08
CA ASP A 59 -3.93 7.50 -13.15
C ASP A 59 -4.58 8.80 -12.68
N SER A 60 -5.19 8.78 -11.49
CA SER A 60 -6.02 9.87 -10.96
C SER A 60 -5.34 10.62 -9.82
N GLY A 61 -4.35 10.02 -9.16
CA GLY A 61 -3.73 10.56 -7.94
C GLY A 61 -4.65 10.56 -6.72
N ASN A 62 -5.88 10.06 -6.86
CA ASN A 62 -6.83 9.94 -5.78
C ASN A 62 -6.39 8.88 -4.79
N ALA A 63 -6.61 9.13 -3.49
CA ALA A 63 -6.34 8.15 -2.45
C ALA A 63 -7.36 7.01 -2.55
N VAL A 64 -6.87 5.79 -2.76
CA VAL A 64 -7.67 4.56 -2.77
C VAL A 64 -7.64 3.85 -1.43
N CYS A 65 -6.65 4.14 -0.60
CA CYS A 65 -6.57 3.66 0.77
C CYS A 65 -5.71 4.60 1.65
N GLN A 66 -6.03 4.70 2.93
CA GLN A 66 -5.19 5.35 3.93
C GLN A 66 -4.82 4.38 5.04
N LEU A 67 -3.52 4.19 5.26
CA LEU A 67 -2.95 3.35 6.31
C LEU A 67 -2.67 4.21 7.54
N LYS A 68 -3.64 4.27 8.47
CA LYS A 68 -3.58 5.17 9.62
C LYS A 68 -2.44 4.78 10.56
N GLY A 69 -1.64 5.76 10.96
CA GLY A 69 -0.51 5.60 11.86
C GLY A 69 0.76 5.05 11.22
N LEU A 70 0.75 4.77 9.92
CA LEU A 70 1.96 4.45 9.15
C LEU A 70 2.51 5.72 8.50
N SER A 71 3.84 5.88 8.47
CA SER A 71 4.52 6.95 7.73
C SER A 71 5.77 6.40 7.04
N PHE A 72 6.41 7.20 6.19
CA PHE A 72 7.58 6.76 5.41
C PHE A 72 8.79 6.44 6.30
N SER A 73 8.92 7.13 7.42
CA SER A 73 10.06 7.03 8.33
C SER A 73 9.80 6.18 9.57
N ALA A 74 8.53 5.91 9.91
CA ALA A 74 8.16 5.22 11.13
C ALA A 74 7.53 3.86 10.87
N THR A 75 8.31 2.79 11.08
CA THR A 75 7.84 1.40 11.14
C THR A 75 7.58 0.91 12.57
N GLN A 76 7.49 1.81 13.55
CA GLN A 76 7.24 1.46 14.96
C GLN A 76 5.86 0.82 15.18
N ARG A 77 4.90 1.07 14.28
CA ARG A 77 3.60 0.40 14.28
C ARG A 77 3.61 -0.73 13.27
N GLU A 78 3.27 -1.91 13.75
CA GLU A 78 3.15 -3.11 12.90
C GLU A 78 1.71 -3.31 12.40
N GLN A 79 0.74 -2.54 12.90
CA GLN A 79 -0.65 -2.62 12.48
C GLN A 79 -1.43 -1.35 12.82
N GLY A 80 -2.56 -1.16 12.15
CA GLY A 80 -3.47 -0.05 12.40
C GLY A 80 -4.73 -0.10 11.53
N PRO A 81 -5.63 0.89 11.68
CA PRO A 81 -6.81 1.01 10.83
C PRO A 81 -6.43 1.34 9.39
N ALA A 82 -7.14 0.74 8.44
CA ALA A 82 -7.10 1.10 7.03
C ALA A 82 -8.45 1.71 6.64
N VAL A 83 -8.42 2.80 5.87
CA VAL A 83 -9.63 3.41 5.30
C VAL A 83 -9.56 3.24 3.78
N LEU A 84 -10.40 2.38 3.23
CA LEU A 84 -10.52 2.11 1.80
C LEU A 84 -11.47 3.11 1.14
N ALA A 85 -11.25 3.41 -0.15
CA ALA A 85 -12.25 4.06 -0.97
C ALA A 85 -13.35 3.05 -1.36
N GLY A 86 -14.62 3.44 -1.27
CA GLY A 86 -15.75 2.61 -1.70
C GLY A 86 -16.84 2.42 -0.65
N GLU A 87 -17.69 1.42 -0.87
CA GLU A 87 -18.89 1.15 -0.04
C GLU A 87 -18.58 0.58 1.34
N HIS A 88 -17.46 -0.15 1.47
CA HIS A 88 -17.00 -0.72 2.74
C HIS A 88 -15.63 -0.12 3.10
N PRO A 89 -15.60 1.11 3.65
CA PRO A 89 -14.35 1.85 3.84
C PRO A 89 -13.52 1.30 5.00
N ASP A 90 -14.11 0.59 5.95
CA ASP A 90 -13.41 0.18 7.15
C ASP A 90 -12.59 -1.11 6.91
N GLY A 91 -11.31 -1.02 7.27
CA GLY A 91 -10.37 -2.14 7.21
C GLY A 91 -9.27 -2.03 8.27
N ALA A 92 -8.36 -2.99 8.23
CA ALA A 92 -7.16 -2.98 9.07
C ALA A 92 -5.94 -3.37 8.24
N TRP A 93 -4.84 -2.65 8.43
CA TRP A 93 -3.55 -3.00 7.86
C TRP A 93 -2.64 -3.63 8.90
N ARG A 94 -1.76 -4.52 8.43
CA ARG A 94 -0.65 -5.09 9.19
C ARG A 94 0.59 -5.16 8.33
N LEU A 95 1.71 -4.73 8.90
CA LEU A 95 3.04 -4.90 8.36
C LEU A 95 3.44 -6.37 8.47
N GLN A 96 3.80 -6.98 7.35
CA GLN A 96 4.24 -8.38 7.29
C GLN A 96 5.77 -8.49 7.23
N ALA A 97 6.42 -7.55 6.56
CA ALA A 97 7.87 -7.52 6.42
C ALA A 97 8.38 -6.09 6.22
N VAL A 98 9.61 -5.86 6.66
CA VAL A 98 10.38 -4.64 6.42
C VAL A 98 11.72 -5.04 5.82
N ASP A 99 11.97 -4.59 4.60
CA ASP A 99 13.26 -4.70 3.94
C ASP A 99 13.94 -3.31 3.92
N ARG A 100 15.07 -3.19 4.61
CA ARG A 100 15.87 -1.96 4.68
C ARG A 100 17.12 -2.04 3.79
N SER A 101 17.24 -3.09 2.99
CA SER A 101 18.40 -3.30 2.15
C SER A 101 18.44 -2.23 1.05
N THR A 102 19.55 -1.50 0.98
CA THR A 102 19.87 -0.64 -0.16
C THR A 102 20.44 -1.54 -1.26
N VAL A 103 19.57 -2.26 -1.95
CA VAL A 103 19.98 -3.11 -3.08
C VAL A 103 19.84 -2.30 -4.35
N GLU A 104 20.97 -2.03 -5.01
CA GLU A 104 20.95 -1.53 -6.38
C GLU A 104 20.27 -2.61 -7.25
N PRO A 105 19.26 -2.25 -8.07
CA PRO A 105 18.64 -3.21 -8.94
C PRO A 105 19.71 -3.82 -9.85
N GLU A 106 19.78 -5.14 -9.87
CA GLU A 106 20.67 -5.88 -10.78
C GLU A 106 20.38 -5.53 -12.25
N TYR A 107 19.14 -5.13 -12.55
CA TYR A 107 18.70 -4.65 -13.86
C TYR A 107 17.90 -3.36 -13.72
N HIS A 108 18.41 -2.26 -14.30
CA HIS A 108 17.77 -0.94 -14.32
C HIS A 108 16.69 -0.80 -15.42
N GLU A 109 16.14 -1.90 -15.93
CA GLU A 109 15.14 -1.87 -17.01
C GLU A 109 13.74 -1.69 -16.45
N PHE A 110 13.35 -0.43 -16.21
CA PHE A 110 11.94 -0.07 -16.22
C PHE A 110 11.56 0.37 -17.64
N ILE A 111 10.61 -0.35 -18.23
CA ILE A 111 10.17 -0.24 -19.62
C ILE A 111 9.89 1.23 -19.97
N SER A 112 10.76 1.81 -20.79
CA SER A 112 10.44 3.02 -21.52
C SER A 112 9.42 2.62 -22.59
N VAL A 113 8.13 2.78 -22.32
CA VAL A 113 7.15 2.77 -23.40
C VAL A 113 7.36 4.09 -24.14
N ALA A 114 8.17 4.03 -25.20
CA ALA A 114 8.34 5.13 -26.13
C ALA A 114 6.95 5.55 -26.64
N ARG A 115 6.69 6.85 -26.54
CA ARG A 115 5.46 7.48 -27.01
C ARG A 115 5.52 7.74 -28.50
#